data_AF-A0A7W5JY41-F1
#
_entry.id   AF-A0A7W5JY41-F1
#
_cell.length_a   1.000
_cell.length_b   1.000
_cell.length_c   1.000
_cell.angle_alpha   90.00
_cell.angle_beta   90.00
_cell.angle_gamma   90.00
#
_symmetry.space_group_name_H-M   'P 1'
#
loop_
_entity.id
_entity.type
_entity.pdbx_description
1 polymer ?
#
loop_
_entity_poly.entity_id
_entity_poly.type
_entity_poly.pdbx_seq_one_letter_code
_entity_poly.pdbx_strand_id
1 'polypeptide(L)'
;MAGASTDTQRVVYVNANWTVGRHDGVAFELLVVTEDEARHTLQVPAVQMAPLLALTQAPGVVLLWDPAGPTLIAANLLGEWVDPAWSARGRGEPTDQELR
;
A
#
# COMPACT_ATOMS: atom_id res chain seq x y z
N MET A 1 18.71 8.03 3.93
CA MET A 1 17.35 7.54 4.21
C MET A 1 17.36 7.02 5.63
N ALA A 2 16.55 7.59 6.53
CA ALA A 2 16.13 6.78 7.67
C ALA A 2 15.34 5.62 7.05
N GLY A 3 15.72 4.38 7.36
CA GLY A 3 14.91 3.24 6.93
C GLY A 3 13.49 3.34 7.51
N ALA A 4 12.60 2.45 7.07
CA ALA A 4 11.27 2.30 7.65
C ALA A 4 11.33 2.29 9.19
N SER A 5 10.49 3.09 9.85
CA SER A 5 10.35 3.10 11.30
C SER A 5 9.75 1.78 11.81
N THR A 6 9.84 1.54 13.12
CA THR A 6 9.18 0.40 13.77
C THR A 6 7.66 0.43 13.66
N ASP A 7 7.09 1.60 13.38
CA ASP A 7 5.64 1.80 13.25
C ASP A 7 5.17 1.60 11.80
N THR A 8 6.07 1.23 10.89
CA THR A 8 5.75 1.00 9.48
C THR A 8 4.79 -0.19 9.35
N GLN A 9 3.64 0.06 8.75
CA GLN A 9 2.59 -0.95 8.55
C GLN A 9 2.40 -1.25 7.07
N ARG A 10 1.94 -2.46 6.76
CA ARG A 10 1.53 -2.79 5.40
C ARG A 10 0.26 -2.06 5.02
N VAL A 11 0.19 -1.60 3.78
CA VAL A 11 -1.02 -1.05 3.19
C VAL A 11 -1.90 -2.17 2.63
N VAL A 12 -3.17 -2.20 3.04
CA VAL A 12 -4.19 -3.15 2.57
C VAL A 12 -5.13 -2.54 1.54
N TYR A 13 -5.42 -1.24 1.65
CA TYR A 13 -6.23 -0.52 0.69
C TYR A 13 -5.60 0.83 0.36
N VAL A 14 -5.60 1.17 -0.93
CA VAL A 14 -5.34 2.52 -1.43
C VAL A 14 -6.54 2.95 -2.25
N ASN A 15 -7.18 4.03 -1.85
CA ASN A 15 -8.22 4.68 -2.64
C ASN A 15 -7.77 6.10 -2.96
N ALA A 16 -8.21 6.64 -4.10
CA ALA A 16 -7.89 8.00 -4.50
C ALA A 16 -9.17 8.73 -4.94
N ASN A 17 -9.48 9.82 -4.26
CA ASN A 17 -10.50 10.76 -4.70
C ASN A 17 -9.86 11.77 -5.64
N TRP A 18 -10.40 11.87 -6.86
CA TRP A 18 -10.02 12.92 -7.80
C TRP A 18 -10.96 14.11 -7.63
N THR A 19 -10.40 15.26 -7.26
CA THR A 19 -11.14 16.53 -7.30
C THR A 19 -10.72 17.32 -8.53
N VAL A 20 -11.68 17.62 -9.42
CA VAL A 20 -11.46 18.54 -10.54
C VAL A 20 -11.42 19.96 -9.97
N GLY A 21 -10.25 20.59 -10.00
CA GLY A 21 -9.91 21.70 -9.11
C GLY A 21 -10.78 22.96 -9.22
N ARG A 22 -10.97 23.61 -8.07
CA ARG A 22 -11.18 25.06 -7.99
C ARG A 22 -9.89 25.68 -7.43
N HIS A 23 -9.07 26.16 -8.38
CA HIS A 23 -7.80 26.88 -8.21
C HIS A 23 -6.59 26.06 -7.67
N ASP A 24 -5.44 26.27 -8.31
CA ASP A 24 -4.07 25.78 -8.01
C ASP A 24 -3.61 24.40 -8.48
N GLY A 25 -4.46 23.60 -9.14
CA GLY A 25 -4.04 22.41 -9.89
C GLY A 25 -4.92 21.17 -9.65
N VAL A 26 -4.61 20.07 -10.34
CA VAL A 26 -5.28 18.78 -10.12
C VAL A 26 -4.55 18.04 -9.01
N ALA A 27 -5.26 17.77 -7.91
CA ALA A 27 -4.76 17.00 -6.77
C ALA A 27 -5.68 15.81 -6.48
N PHE A 28 -5.07 14.76 -5.96
CA PHE A 28 -5.77 13.57 -5.50
C PHE A 28 -5.65 13.50 -3.98
N GLU A 29 -6.78 13.22 -3.33
CA GLU A 29 -6.77 12.82 -1.93
C GLU A 29 -6.69 11.29 -1.87
N LEU A 30 -5.60 10.77 -1.35
CA LEU A 30 -5.41 9.34 -1.18
C LEU A 30 -5.78 8.92 0.23
N LEU A 31 -6.62 7.90 0.32
CA LEU A 31 -6.89 7.15 1.53
C LEU A 31 -6.02 5.88 1.51
N VAL A 32 -5.09 5.81 2.45
CA VAL A 32 -4.28 4.63 2.74
C VAL A 32 -4.82 3.97 3.99
N VAL A 33 -5.15 2.69 3.88
CA VAL A 33 -5.58 1.86 5.01
C VAL A 33 -4.50 0.82 5.28
N THR A 34 -4.04 0.76 6.51
CA THR A 34 -3.01 -0.16 6.97
C THR A 34 -3.62 -1.42 7.58
N GLU A 35 -2.80 -2.45 7.80
CA GLU A 35 -3.27 -3.76 8.28
C GLU A 35 -3.83 -3.76 9.70
N ASP A 36 -3.50 -2.75 10.50
CA ASP A 36 -4.13 -2.44 11.80
C ASP A 36 -5.42 -1.62 11.67
N GLU A 37 -5.95 -1.52 10.45
CA GLU A 37 -7.15 -0.76 10.06
C GLU A 37 -7.03 0.76 10.23
N ALA A 38 -5.85 1.29 10.56
CA ALA A 38 -5.64 2.73 10.63
C ALA A 38 -5.81 3.37 9.25
N ARG A 39 -6.37 4.59 9.25
CA ARG A 39 -6.71 5.34 8.04
C ARG A 39 -5.86 6.60 7.97
N HIS A 40 -5.17 6.76 6.86
CA HIS A 40 -4.29 7.89 6.60
C HIS A 40 -4.70 8.58 5.32
N THR A 41 -4.75 9.91 5.36
CA THR A 41 -5.09 10.72 4.19
C THR A 41 -3.88 11.54 3.77
N LEU A 42 -3.56 11.49 2.48
CA LEU A 42 -2.44 12.23 1.87
C LEU A 42 -2.90 12.96 0.60
N GLN A 43 -2.39 14.16 0.41
CA GLN A 43 -2.58 14.92 -0.82
C GLN A 43 -1.44 14.58 -1.79
N VAL A 44 -1.80 14.08 -2.97
CA VAL A 44 -0.84 13.70 -4.02
C VAL A 44 -1.08 14.55 -5.27
N PRO A 45 -0.07 15.28 -5.75
CA PRO A 45 -0.16 16.00 -7.01
C PRO A 45 -0.40 15.04 -8.18
N ALA A 46 -1.18 15.46 -9.19
CA ALA A 46 -1.48 14.62 -10.35
C ALA A 46 -0.23 14.02 -11.05
N VAL A 47 0.90 14.76 -11.07
CA VAL A 47 2.16 14.30 -11.67
C VAL A 47 2.75 13.06 -10.97
N GLN A 48 2.40 12.82 -9.70
CA GLN A 48 2.88 11.68 -8.91
C GLN A 48 1.92 10.48 -8.97
N MET A 49 0.73 10.62 -9.54
CA MET A 49 -0.26 9.53 -9.58
C MET A 49 0.08 8.41 -10.55
N ALA A 50 0.60 8.73 -11.73
CA ALA A 50 0.96 7.73 -12.73
C ALA A 50 2.01 6.72 -12.22
N PRO A 51 3.15 7.14 -11.62
CA PRO A 51 4.11 6.18 -11.07
C PRO A 51 3.53 5.40 -9.87
N LEU A 52 2.70 6.02 -9.04
CA LEU A 52 2.04 5.32 -7.94
C LEU A 52 1.11 4.20 -8.44
N LEU A 53 0.29 4.47 -9.47
CA LEU A 53 -0.56 3.46 -10.08
C LEU A 53 0.27 2.31 -10.67
N ALA A 54 1.39 2.62 -11.33
CA ALA A 54 2.29 1.58 -11.85
C ALA A 54 2.83 0.67 -10.72
N LEU A 55 3.19 1.24 -9.56
CA LEU A 55 3.65 0.46 -8.40
C LEU A 55 2.56 -0.47 -7.86
N THR A 56 1.29 -0.05 -7.85
CA THR A 56 0.17 -0.90 -7.39
C THR A 56 -0.09 -2.11 -8.31
N GLN A 57 0.40 -2.07 -9.54
CA GLN A 57 0.22 -3.14 -10.54
C GLN A 57 1.47 -3.99 -10.73
N ALA A 58 2.61 -3.58 -10.15
CA ALA A 58 3.87 -4.29 -10.29
C ALA A 58 3.85 -5.60 -9.48
N PRO A 59 4.10 -6.77 -10.11
CA PRO A 59 4.11 -8.05 -9.40
C PRO A 59 5.14 -8.05 -8.27
N GLY A 60 4.75 -8.57 -7.11
CA GLY A 60 5.63 -8.70 -5.94
C GLY A 60 5.87 -7.41 -5.15
N VAL A 61 5.50 -6.25 -5.68
CA VAL A 61 5.60 -4.98 -4.94
C VAL A 61 4.57 -4.94 -3.83
N VAL A 62 5.04 -4.55 -2.63
CA VAL A 62 4.20 -4.35 -1.45
C VAL A 62 4.30 -2.89 -1.03
N LEU A 63 3.15 -2.23 -0.86
CA LEU A 63 3.11 -0.88 -0.32
C LEU A 63 3.11 -0.92 1.21
N LEU A 64 3.98 -0.11 1.82
CA LEU A 64 4.05 0.11 3.26
C LEU A 64 3.80 1.59 3.56
N TRP A 65 3.26 1.88 4.74
CA TRP A 65 3.04 3.21 5.26
C TRP A 65 3.83 3.40 6.54
N ASP A 66 4.72 4.41 6.56
CA ASP A 66 5.45 4.83 7.74
C ASP A 66 4.86 6.14 8.29
N PRO A 67 4.14 6.11 9.43
CA PRO A 67 3.52 7.30 10.00
C PRO A 67 4.53 8.26 10.65
N ALA A 68 5.75 7.82 10.96
CA ALA A 68 6.77 8.67 11.60
C ALA A 68 7.30 9.74 10.65
N GLY A 69 7.28 9.46 9.35
CA GLY A 69 7.69 10.36 8.29
C GLY A 69 6.69 10.40 7.14
N PRO A 70 5.37 10.53 7.40
CA PRO A 70 4.24 10.11 6.56
C PRO A 70 4.61 9.71 5.12
N THR A 71 5.24 8.54 4.99
CA THR A 71 5.87 8.08 3.74
C THR A 71 5.21 6.79 3.28
N LEU A 72 4.85 6.75 1.99
CA LEU A 72 4.48 5.52 1.32
C LEU A 72 5.74 4.89 0.70
N ILE A 73 6.03 3.65 1.07
CA ILE A 73 7.23 2.91 0.67
C ILE A 73 6.82 1.79 -0.28
N ALA A 74 7.47 1.69 -1.45
CA ALA A 74 7.39 0.53 -2.32
C ALA A 74 8.46 -0.50 -1.92
N ALA A 75 8.05 -1.55 -1.23
CA ALA A 75 8.91 -2.67 -0.85
C ALA A 75 8.97 -3.72 -1.97
N ASN A 76 9.97 -4.60 -1.89
CA ASN A 76 10.16 -5.74 -2.80
C ASN A 76 10.30 -5.34 -4.29
N LEU A 77 10.86 -4.16 -4.58
CA LEU A 77 11.18 -3.76 -5.95
C LEU A 77 12.20 -4.70 -6.61
N LEU A 78 13.10 -5.30 -5.81
CA LEU A 78 14.04 -6.34 -6.23
C LEU A 78 14.17 -7.36 -5.09
N GLY A 79 13.86 -8.63 -5.38
CA GLY A 79 13.82 -9.69 -4.37
C GLY A 79 12.71 -9.48 -3.34
N GLU A 80 12.63 -10.41 -2.39
CA GLU A 80 11.65 -10.36 -1.31
C GLU A 80 12.39 -10.14 0.00
N TRP A 81 12.25 -8.95 0.58
CA TRP A 81 12.77 -8.64 1.92
C TRP A 81 11.68 -8.87 2.97
N VAL A 82 10.47 -8.42 2.66
CA VAL A 82 9.31 -8.64 3.52
C VAL A 82 8.72 -9.99 3.15
N ASP A 83 9.17 -11.03 3.86
CA ASP A 83 8.58 -12.38 3.77
C ASP A 83 7.11 -12.27 4.19
N PRO A 84 6.17 -12.52 3.28
CA PRO A 84 4.77 -12.37 3.59
C PRO A 84 4.27 -13.58 4.37
N ALA A 85 4.67 -13.71 5.65
CA ALA A 85 4.03 -14.66 6.57
C ALA A 85 2.51 -14.39 6.71
N TRP A 86 2.07 -13.17 6.36
CA TRP A 86 0.66 -12.78 6.21
C TRP A 86 0.03 -13.17 4.86
N SER A 87 0.79 -13.58 3.81
CA SER A 87 0.25 -14.23 2.60
C SER A 87 0.13 -15.76 2.74
N ALA A 88 0.87 -16.36 3.67
CA ALA A 88 0.71 -17.78 4.01
C ALA A 88 -0.66 -18.08 4.64
N ARG A 89 -1.24 -17.14 5.40
CA ARG A 89 -2.53 -17.32 6.10
C ARG A 89 -3.77 -17.37 5.19
N GLY A 90 -3.63 -17.09 3.89
CA GLY A 90 -4.70 -17.19 2.90
C GLY A 90 -4.71 -18.50 2.09
N ARG A 91 -3.66 -19.33 2.19
CA ARG A 91 -3.66 -20.71 1.68
C ARG A 91 -4.02 -21.63 2.82
N GLY A 92 -5.32 -21.69 3.14
CA GLY A 92 -5.83 -22.87 3.82
C GLY A 92 -5.43 -24.08 2.98
N GLU A 93 -4.71 -25.03 3.58
CA GLU A 93 -4.64 -26.38 3.05
C GLU A 93 -6.09 -26.85 2.80
N PRO A 94 -6.40 -27.53 1.68
CA PRO A 94 -7.69 -28.20 1.58
C PRO A 94 -7.75 -29.19 2.74
N THR A 95 -8.60 -28.89 3.73
CA THR A 95 -8.94 -29.87 4.76
C THR A 95 -9.54 -31.06 4.05
N ASP A 96 -9.09 -32.28 4.38
CA ASP A 96 -9.50 -33.60 3.87
C ASP A 96 -11.01 -33.93 3.94
N GLN A 97 -11.87 -32.92 4.10
CA GLN A 97 -13.31 -33.04 4.28
C GLN A 97 -14.12 -32.92 2.97
N GLU A 98 -13.50 -32.64 1.83
CA GLU A 98 -14.18 -32.60 0.52
C GLU A 98 -14.05 -33.91 -0.32
N LEU A 99 -13.50 -34.98 0.26
CA LEU A 99 -13.40 -36.31 -0.38
C LEU A 99 -14.26 -37.38 0.30
N ARG A 100 -15.53 -37.08 0.62
CA ARG A 100 -16.53 -38.10 0.96
C ARG A 100 -17.88 -37.83 0.32
#